data_AF-A0A434TBU8-F1
#
_entry.id   AF-A0A434TBU8-F1
#
_cell.length_a   1.000
_cell.length_b   1.000
_cell.length_c   1.000
_cell.angle_alpha   90.00
_cell.angle_beta   90.00
_cell.angle_gamma   90.00
#
_symmetry.space_group_name_H-M   'P 1'
#
loop_
_entity.id
_entity.type
_entity.pdbx_description
1 polymer ?
#
loop_
_entity_poly.entity_id
_entity_poly.type
_entity_poly.pdbx_seq_one_letter_code
_entity_poly.pdbx_strand_id
1 'polypeptide(L)'
;RLPCSNWMATGKLPEAETAYRRALKLSPRNTDTLVALGLVVGSSQRFDEAGRFFDRALAIRPGLLDARLGKVRLAIWQGDAPRARALVDDVLASAPDNVEALSLDARIALLEADYKRAGQSLQRALALDPRNAEALVGLGDVRRAEGDDEAARQAYGQALAIEPGSADIEQRLAVPPPRKWRLDLGNEVSDLTDGLGDWTDSSAGLSYRLSPQTTISGRTRLATRFGNTDVQIEGRVDQAFSPAFSAYALAAATPDADFLARYSLGAGASWQVVAPAKAFGPVSLNIDARYDDFADTGVTTVSPWVQG
;
A
#
# COMPACT_ATOMS: atom_id res chain seq x y z
N ARG A 1 5.03 -25.53 19.68
CA ARG A 1 5.06 -25.29 18.21
C ARG A 1 4.59 -26.57 17.52
N LEU A 2 3.47 -26.53 16.83
CA LEU A 2 2.95 -27.71 16.10
C LEU A 2 3.95 -28.11 15.01
N PRO A 3 4.21 -29.41 14.79
CA PRO A 3 5.16 -29.90 13.78
C PRO A 3 4.85 -29.40 12.35
N CYS A 4 3.62 -28.95 12.08
CA CYS A 4 3.20 -28.34 10.82
C CYS A 4 4.04 -27.13 10.37
N SER A 5 4.52 -26.30 11.30
CA SER A 5 5.23 -25.06 10.93
C SER A 5 6.51 -25.34 10.14
N ASN A 6 7.20 -26.44 10.43
CA ASN A 6 8.43 -26.84 9.75
C ASN A 6 8.17 -27.35 8.32
N TRP A 7 7.04 -28.01 8.08
CA TRP A 7 6.70 -28.56 6.77
C TRP A 7 6.16 -27.49 5.82
N MET A 8 5.42 -26.51 6.37
CA MET A 8 4.98 -25.34 5.62
C MET A 8 6.18 -24.47 5.19
N ALA A 9 7.18 -24.31 6.06
CA ALA A 9 8.40 -23.56 5.75
C ALA A 9 9.30 -24.26 4.71
N THR A 10 9.27 -25.60 4.62
CA THR A 10 10.11 -26.37 3.68
C THR A 10 9.41 -26.73 2.36
N GLY A 11 8.18 -26.25 2.14
CA GLY A 11 7.42 -26.51 0.90
C GLY A 11 6.90 -27.94 0.73
N LYS A 12 7.07 -28.82 1.73
CA LYS A 12 6.68 -30.24 1.70
C LYS A 12 5.21 -30.45 2.09
N LEU A 13 4.31 -29.66 1.50
CA LEU A 13 2.88 -29.70 1.80
C LEU A 13 2.21 -31.04 1.46
N PRO A 14 2.49 -31.71 0.32
CA PRO A 14 1.87 -32.99 -0.02
C PRO A 14 2.23 -34.13 0.94
N GLU A 15 3.48 -34.18 1.39
CA GLU A 15 3.95 -35.20 2.34
C GLU A 15 3.37 -34.96 3.74
N ALA A 16 3.30 -33.68 4.17
CA ALA A 16 2.66 -33.31 5.41
C ALA A 16 1.18 -33.72 5.42
N GLU A 17 0.44 -33.42 4.35
CA GLU A 17 -0.95 -33.83 4.20
C GLU A 17 -1.10 -35.35 4.30
N THR A 18 -0.26 -36.10 3.57
CA THR A 18 -0.29 -37.56 3.58
C THR A 18 -0.07 -38.11 5.00
N ALA A 19 0.89 -37.56 5.73
CA ALA A 19 1.17 -37.94 7.11
C ALA A 19 -0.01 -37.62 8.04
N TYR A 20 -0.58 -36.41 7.97
CA TYR A 20 -1.70 -36.03 8.82
C TYR A 20 -2.99 -36.78 8.49
N ARG A 21 -3.25 -37.11 7.22
CA ARG A 21 -4.38 -37.97 6.86
C ARG A 21 -4.23 -39.38 7.43
N ARG A 22 -3.01 -39.94 7.45
CA ARG A 22 -2.74 -41.24 8.11
C ARG A 22 -2.95 -41.14 9.62
N ALA A 23 -2.43 -40.10 10.27
CA ALA A 23 -2.64 -39.85 11.69
C ALA A 23 -4.13 -39.71 12.04
N LEU A 24 -4.91 -39.02 11.20
CA LEU A 24 -6.33 -38.84 11.40
C LEU A 24 -7.11 -40.15 11.26
N LYS A 25 -6.69 -41.09 10.40
CA LYS A 25 -7.29 -42.43 10.32
C LYS A 25 -7.10 -43.21 11.62
N LEU A 26 -5.93 -43.09 12.25
CA LEU A 26 -5.62 -43.75 13.53
C LEU A 26 -6.33 -43.07 14.71
N SER A 27 -6.59 -41.77 14.63
CA SER A 27 -7.24 -41.00 15.69
C SER A 27 -8.22 -39.96 15.13
N PRO A 28 -9.43 -40.37 14.72
CA PRO A 28 -10.38 -39.52 13.99
C PRO A 28 -10.90 -38.29 14.75
N ARG A 29 -10.73 -38.27 16.08
CA ARG A 29 -11.15 -37.18 16.97
C ARG A 29 -9.97 -36.36 17.53
N ASN A 30 -8.74 -36.60 17.05
CA ASN A 30 -7.58 -35.82 17.46
C ASN A 30 -7.68 -34.41 16.86
N THR A 31 -7.99 -33.42 17.70
CA THR A 31 -8.20 -32.05 17.28
C THR A 31 -6.94 -31.38 16.74
N ASP A 32 -5.77 -31.75 17.25
CA ASP A 32 -4.50 -31.12 16.86
C ASP A 32 -4.13 -31.56 15.43
N THR A 33 -4.43 -32.83 15.11
CA THR A 33 -4.32 -33.39 13.75
C THR A 33 -5.32 -32.74 12.80
N LEU A 34 -6.55 -32.49 13.25
CA LEU A 34 -7.57 -31.79 12.47
C LEU A 34 -7.13 -30.34 12.17
N VAL A 35 -6.63 -29.61 13.16
CA VAL A 35 -6.10 -28.24 12.98
C VAL A 35 -4.90 -28.23 12.03
N ALA A 36 -3.93 -29.13 12.25
CA ALA A 36 -2.75 -29.26 11.40
C ALA A 36 -3.12 -29.55 9.95
N LEU A 37 -4.06 -30.47 9.71
CA LEU A 37 -4.54 -30.80 8.37
C LEU A 37 -5.31 -29.62 7.74
N GLY A 38 -6.11 -28.91 8.52
CA GLY A 38 -6.78 -27.68 8.09
C GLY A 38 -5.79 -26.62 7.60
N LEU A 39 -4.70 -26.40 8.34
CA LEU A 39 -3.65 -25.46 7.95
C LEU A 39 -2.94 -25.90 6.66
N VAL A 40 -2.52 -27.17 6.56
CA VAL A 40 -1.82 -27.69 5.37
C VAL A 40 -2.68 -27.59 4.11
N VAL A 41 -3.93 -28.03 4.21
CA VAL A 41 -4.88 -28.03 3.08
C VAL A 41 -5.24 -26.60 2.67
N GLY A 42 -5.39 -25.70 3.65
CA GLY A 42 -5.63 -24.27 3.40
C GLY A 42 -4.46 -23.57 2.72
N SER A 43 -3.21 -23.89 3.10
CA SER A 43 -2.01 -23.40 2.39
C SER A 43 -1.93 -23.90 0.95
N SER A 44 -2.57 -25.02 0.62
CA SER A 44 -2.75 -25.50 -0.76
C SER A 44 -3.99 -24.93 -1.46
N GLN A 45 -4.58 -23.84 -0.95
CA GLN A 45 -5.77 -23.16 -1.48
C GLN A 45 -7.06 -24.00 -1.54
N ARG A 46 -7.12 -25.14 -0.84
CA ARG A 46 -8.35 -25.95 -0.71
C ARG A 46 -9.18 -25.48 0.49
N PHE A 47 -9.72 -24.28 0.37
CA PHE A 47 -10.29 -23.56 1.51
C PHE A 47 -11.52 -24.23 2.13
N ASP A 48 -12.42 -24.79 1.32
CA ASP A 48 -13.62 -25.47 1.81
C ASP A 48 -13.26 -26.71 2.65
N GLU A 49 -12.26 -27.47 2.22
CA GLU A 49 -11.79 -28.64 2.94
C GLU A 49 -11.10 -28.23 4.26
N ALA A 50 -10.27 -27.19 4.23
CA ALA A 50 -9.66 -26.63 5.43
C ALA A 50 -10.71 -26.20 6.48
N GLY A 51 -11.76 -25.50 6.03
CA GLY A 51 -12.88 -25.08 6.87
C GLY A 51 -13.55 -26.26 7.58
N ARG A 52 -13.83 -27.35 6.85
CA ARG A 52 -14.43 -28.57 7.42
C ARG A 52 -13.55 -29.21 8.50
N PHE A 53 -12.23 -29.16 8.37
CA PHE A 53 -11.35 -29.68 9.42
C PHE A 53 -11.37 -28.83 10.69
N PHE A 54 -11.37 -27.50 10.55
CA PHE A 54 -11.52 -26.60 11.71
C PHE A 54 -12.90 -26.75 12.37
N ASP A 55 -13.98 -26.85 11.58
CA ASP A 55 -15.33 -27.05 12.10
C ASP A 55 -15.47 -28.38 12.85
N ARG A 56 -14.85 -29.46 12.33
CA ARG A 56 -14.79 -30.75 13.06
C ARG A 56 -14.01 -30.65 14.36
N ALA A 57 -12.91 -29.90 14.39
CA ALA A 57 -12.13 -29.69 15.60
C ALA A 57 -12.96 -28.93 16.66
N LEU A 58 -13.71 -27.90 16.24
CA LEU A 58 -14.60 -27.12 17.09
C LEU A 58 -15.84 -27.90 17.55
N ALA A 59 -16.37 -28.79 16.72
CA ALA A 59 -17.45 -29.69 17.15
C ALA A 59 -17.01 -30.65 18.27
N ILE A 60 -15.73 -31.00 18.34
CA ILE A 60 -15.16 -31.84 19.40
C ILE A 60 -14.77 -30.98 20.62
N ARG A 61 -14.18 -29.80 20.40
CA ARG A 61 -13.80 -28.82 21.43
C ARG A 61 -14.22 -27.40 21.00
N PRO A 62 -15.40 -26.91 21.42
CA PRO A 62 -15.93 -25.62 20.97
C PRO A 62 -15.03 -24.40 21.27
N GLY A 63 -14.25 -24.45 22.35
CA GLY A 63 -13.33 -23.38 22.75
C GLY A 63 -11.89 -23.56 22.25
N LEU A 64 -11.63 -24.45 21.29
CA LEU A 64 -10.27 -24.72 20.82
C LEU A 64 -9.68 -23.51 20.08
N LEU A 65 -8.82 -22.77 20.79
CA LEU A 65 -8.21 -21.54 20.30
C LEU A 65 -7.50 -21.72 18.95
N ASP A 66 -6.68 -22.77 18.80
CA ASP A 66 -5.94 -23.03 17.55
C ASP A 66 -6.87 -23.23 16.35
N ALA A 67 -8.05 -23.82 16.54
CA ALA A 67 -9.04 -23.97 15.47
C ALA A 67 -9.74 -22.65 15.15
N ARG A 68 -10.00 -21.80 16.15
CA ARG A 68 -10.56 -20.45 15.95
C ARG A 68 -9.57 -19.56 15.18
N LEU A 69 -8.29 -19.55 15.58
CA LEU A 69 -7.21 -18.89 14.86
C LEU A 69 -7.02 -19.45 13.45
N GLY A 70 -7.19 -20.76 13.27
CA GLY A 70 -7.23 -21.41 11.96
C GLY A 70 -8.33 -20.84 11.05
N LYS A 71 -9.54 -20.59 11.57
CA LYS A 71 -10.63 -19.94 10.81
C LYS A 71 -10.34 -18.48 10.48
N VAL A 72 -9.69 -17.73 11.37
CA VAL A 72 -9.21 -16.36 11.07
C VAL A 72 -8.24 -16.39 9.88
N ARG A 73 -7.23 -17.28 9.91
CA ARG A 73 -6.28 -17.45 8.80
C ARG A 73 -6.96 -17.83 7.49
N LEU A 74 -7.93 -18.73 7.55
CA LEU A 74 -8.68 -19.17 6.38
C LEU A 74 -9.42 -18.00 5.72
N ALA A 75 -10.09 -17.16 6.51
CA ALA A 75 -10.77 -15.97 6.00
C ALA A 75 -9.78 -14.98 5.35
N ILE A 76 -8.59 -14.79 5.93
CA ILE A 76 -7.51 -13.99 5.32
C ILE A 76 -7.08 -14.59 3.99
N TRP A 77 -6.83 -15.91 3.91
CA TRP A 77 -6.43 -16.56 2.66
C TRP A 77 -7.50 -16.50 1.56
N GLN A 78 -8.78 -16.44 1.96
CA GLN A 78 -9.91 -16.26 1.04
C GLN A 78 -10.09 -14.80 0.59
N GLY A 79 -9.35 -13.84 1.17
CA GLY A 79 -9.51 -12.41 0.91
C GLY A 79 -10.78 -11.80 1.55
N ASP A 80 -11.43 -12.52 2.46
CA ASP A 80 -12.65 -12.08 3.16
C ASP A 80 -12.26 -11.33 4.44
N ALA A 81 -11.78 -10.09 4.26
CA ALA A 81 -11.36 -9.23 5.37
C ALA A 81 -12.47 -8.96 6.40
N PRO A 82 -13.74 -8.68 6.01
CA PRO A 82 -14.82 -8.48 6.97
C PRO A 82 -15.06 -9.70 7.87
N ARG A 83 -15.04 -10.91 7.30
CA ARG A 83 -15.17 -12.14 8.09
C ARG A 83 -13.95 -12.39 8.96
N ALA A 84 -12.74 -12.14 8.44
CA ALA A 84 -11.51 -12.28 9.22
C ALA A 84 -11.52 -11.34 10.44
N ARG A 85 -11.97 -10.10 10.26
CA ARG A 85 -12.13 -9.10 11.33
C ARG A 85 -13.10 -9.57 12.41
N ALA A 86 -14.30 -10.01 12.03
CA ALA A 86 -15.28 -10.50 12.99
C ALA A 86 -14.76 -11.72 13.80
N LEU A 87 -14.05 -12.63 13.14
CA LEU A 87 -13.49 -13.82 13.79
C LEU A 87 -12.32 -13.47 14.74
N VAL A 88 -11.44 -12.53 14.38
CA VAL A 88 -10.30 -12.15 15.24
C VAL A 88 -10.77 -11.34 16.46
N ASP A 89 -11.79 -10.50 16.29
CA ASP A 89 -12.41 -9.75 17.39
C ASP A 89 -13.00 -10.69 18.44
N ASP A 90 -13.72 -11.74 18.00
CA ASP A 90 -14.27 -12.77 18.87
C ASP A 90 -13.16 -13.57 19.61
N VAL A 91 -12.05 -13.86 18.94
CA VAL A 91 -10.89 -14.49 19.58
C VAL A 91 -10.28 -13.57 20.64
N LEU A 92 -9.99 -12.32 20.30
CA LEU A 92 -9.38 -11.34 21.19
C LEU A 92 -10.27 -10.94 22.37
N ALA A 93 -11.60 -11.00 22.22
CA ALA A 93 -12.52 -10.82 23.33
C ALA A 93 -12.34 -11.88 24.43
N SER A 94 -12.00 -13.12 24.05
CA SER A 94 -11.78 -14.24 24.97
C SER A 94 -10.31 -14.45 25.36
N ALA A 95 -9.37 -13.98 24.53
CA ALA A 95 -7.93 -14.17 24.70
C ALA A 95 -7.18 -12.88 24.30
N PRO A 96 -7.32 -11.79 25.08
CA PRO A 96 -6.87 -10.45 24.69
C PRO A 96 -5.36 -10.33 24.50
N ASP A 97 -4.58 -11.17 25.18
CA ASP A 97 -3.11 -11.17 25.16
C ASP A 97 -2.55 -12.38 24.39
N ASN A 98 -3.35 -12.99 23.52
CA ASN A 98 -2.82 -14.01 22.61
C ASN A 98 -2.02 -13.35 21.49
N VAL A 99 -0.70 -13.55 21.51
CA VAL A 99 0.25 -12.95 20.55
C VAL A 99 -0.10 -13.30 19.10
N GLU A 100 -0.52 -14.53 18.82
CA GLU A 100 -0.89 -14.98 17.48
C GLU A 100 -2.18 -14.31 16.98
N ALA A 101 -3.17 -14.12 17.85
CA ALA A 101 -4.38 -13.37 17.54
C ALA A 101 -4.07 -11.89 17.26
N LEU A 102 -3.18 -11.27 18.04
CA LEU A 102 -2.72 -9.89 17.83
C LEU A 102 -1.98 -9.74 16.49
N SER A 103 -1.12 -10.69 16.12
CA SER A 103 -0.46 -10.72 14.81
C SER A 103 -1.48 -10.84 13.66
N LEU A 104 -2.49 -11.71 13.79
CA LEU A 104 -3.54 -11.85 12.79
C LEU A 104 -4.40 -10.58 12.69
N ASP A 105 -4.74 -9.95 13.82
CA ASP A 105 -5.48 -8.70 13.88
C ASP A 105 -4.76 -7.56 13.14
N ALA A 106 -3.45 -7.47 13.36
CA ALA A 106 -2.59 -6.52 12.67
C ALA A 106 -2.54 -6.79 11.16
N ARG A 107 -2.42 -8.06 10.75
CA ARG A 107 -2.42 -8.42 9.32
C ARG A 107 -3.75 -8.08 8.64
N ILE A 108 -4.87 -8.28 9.31
CA ILE A 108 -6.19 -7.87 8.80
C ILE A 108 -6.25 -6.34 8.72
N ALA A 109 -5.75 -5.63 9.72
CA ALA A 109 -5.74 -4.16 9.73
C ALA A 109 -4.87 -3.57 8.60
N LEU A 110 -3.73 -4.20 8.30
CA LEU A 110 -2.90 -3.86 7.14
C LEU A 110 -3.65 -4.03 5.81
N LEU A 111 -4.41 -5.13 5.64
CA LEU A 111 -5.24 -5.36 4.45
C LEU A 111 -6.37 -4.33 4.32
N GLU A 112 -6.88 -3.82 5.45
CA GLU A 112 -7.89 -2.77 5.51
C GLU A 112 -7.30 -1.35 5.43
N ALA A 113 -5.96 -1.22 5.32
CA ALA A 113 -5.22 0.03 5.43
C ALA A 113 -5.48 0.83 6.73
N ASP A 114 -5.93 0.15 7.80
CA ASP A 114 -6.02 0.71 9.16
C ASP A 114 -4.67 0.56 9.86
N TYR A 115 -3.70 1.38 9.44
CA TYR A 115 -2.33 1.38 9.96
C TYR A 115 -2.27 1.69 11.47
N LYS A 116 -3.23 2.47 11.98
CA LYS A 116 -3.34 2.79 13.40
C LYS A 116 -3.65 1.55 14.21
N ARG A 117 -4.67 0.78 13.84
CA ARG A 117 -5.01 -0.48 14.51
C ARG A 117 -3.91 -1.52 14.34
N ALA A 118 -3.34 -1.63 13.14
CA ALA A 118 -2.22 -2.53 12.89
C ALA A 118 -1.05 -2.25 13.86
N GLY A 119 -0.62 -1.00 13.95
CA GLY A 119 0.45 -0.57 14.85
C GLY A 119 0.15 -0.89 16.32
N GLN A 120 -1.08 -0.64 16.78
CA GLN A 120 -1.49 -0.94 18.16
C GLN A 120 -1.40 -2.43 18.48
N SER A 121 -1.92 -3.30 17.60
CA SER A 121 -1.90 -4.75 17.80
C SER A 121 -0.47 -5.32 17.76
N LEU A 122 0.38 -4.81 16.87
CA LEU A 122 1.80 -5.19 16.79
C LEU A 122 2.59 -4.75 18.02
N GLN A 123 2.36 -3.53 18.50
CA GLN A 123 2.99 -3.03 19.73
C GLN A 123 2.58 -3.87 20.95
N ARG A 124 1.30 -4.25 21.05
CA ARG A 124 0.84 -5.18 22.10
C ARG A 124 1.49 -6.55 21.97
N ALA A 125 1.59 -7.09 20.75
CA ALA A 125 2.27 -8.37 20.51
C ALA A 125 3.74 -8.31 20.93
N LEU A 126 4.45 -7.21 20.64
CA LEU A 126 5.85 -7.00 21.02
C LEU A 126 6.04 -6.74 22.52
N ALA A 127 5.05 -6.16 23.20
CA ALA A 127 5.09 -6.03 24.66
C ALA A 127 5.01 -7.39 25.36
N LEU A 128 4.27 -8.35 24.77
CA LEU A 128 4.12 -9.70 25.29
C LEU A 128 5.26 -10.64 24.86
N ASP A 129 5.74 -10.49 23.62
CA ASP A 129 6.89 -11.20 23.07
C ASP A 129 7.84 -10.23 22.34
N PRO A 130 8.83 -9.65 23.06
CA PRO A 130 9.78 -8.72 22.48
C PRO A 130 10.68 -9.30 21.38
N ARG A 131 10.72 -10.64 21.24
CA ARG A 131 11.51 -11.33 20.20
C ARG A 131 10.63 -11.90 19.09
N ASN A 132 9.44 -11.34 18.89
CA ASN A 132 8.56 -11.71 17.81
C ASN A 132 8.98 -11.03 16.49
N ALA A 133 9.71 -11.76 15.64
CA ALA A 133 10.14 -11.27 14.34
C ALA A 133 8.97 -10.91 13.41
N GLU A 134 7.88 -11.68 13.41
CA GLU A 134 6.68 -11.40 12.60
C GLU A 134 6.06 -10.05 12.98
N ALA A 135 5.98 -9.76 14.28
CA ALA A 135 5.44 -8.49 14.76
C ALA A 135 6.36 -7.30 14.44
N LEU A 136 7.69 -7.50 14.46
CA LEU A 136 8.65 -6.47 14.02
C LEU A 136 8.56 -6.22 12.52
N VAL A 137 8.41 -7.27 11.70
CA VAL A 137 8.17 -7.14 10.25
C VAL A 137 6.87 -6.38 10.01
N GLY A 138 5.78 -6.76 10.68
CA GLY A 138 4.51 -6.07 10.56
C GLY A 138 4.62 -4.58 10.95
N LEU A 139 5.39 -4.25 11.99
CA LEU A 139 5.59 -2.86 12.39
C LEU A 139 6.40 -2.10 11.35
N GLY A 140 7.40 -2.73 10.74
CA GLY A 140 8.12 -2.16 9.61
C GLY A 140 7.21 -1.91 8.41
N ASP A 141 6.29 -2.83 8.11
CA ASP A 141 5.34 -2.70 7.00
C ASP A 141 4.37 -1.52 7.27
N VAL A 142 3.91 -1.34 8.51
CA VAL A 142 3.13 -0.16 8.95
C VAL A 142 3.93 1.12 8.73
N ARG A 143 5.17 1.19 9.24
CA ARG A 143 6.02 2.41 9.14
C ARG A 143 6.31 2.79 7.70
N ARG A 144 6.53 1.80 6.84
CA ARG A 144 6.74 2.03 5.42
C ARG A 144 5.49 2.59 4.74
N ALA A 145 4.30 2.09 5.09
CA ALA A 145 3.05 2.64 4.58
C ALA A 145 2.79 4.07 5.08
N GLU A 146 3.25 4.41 6.29
CA GLU A 146 3.24 5.77 6.85
C GLU A 146 4.33 6.69 6.27
N GLY A 147 5.26 6.15 5.46
CA GLY A 147 6.35 6.91 4.84
C GLY A 147 7.62 7.06 5.67
N ASP A 148 7.63 6.48 6.86
CA ASP A 148 8.78 6.45 7.73
C ASP A 148 9.67 5.26 7.37
N ASP A 149 10.36 5.36 6.23
CA ASP A 149 11.25 4.29 5.74
C ASP A 149 12.41 4.03 6.71
N GLU A 150 12.84 5.06 7.45
CA GLU A 150 13.90 4.92 8.45
C GLU A 150 13.44 4.01 9.60
N ALA A 151 12.30 4.30 10.22
CA ALA A 151 11.73 3.44 11.25
C ALA A 151 11.36 2.05 10.71
N ALA A 152 10.90 1.96 9.46
CA ALA A 152 10.62 0.68 8.82
C ALA A 152 11.87 -0.20 8.72
N ARG A 153 12.98 0.35 8.21
CA ARG A 153 14.26 -0.36 8.10
C ARG A 153 14.82 -0.75 9.47
N GLN A 154 14.67 0.09 10.49
CA GLN A 154 15.06 -0.25 11.86
C GLN A 154 14.29 -1.47 12.36
N ALA A 155 12.97 -1.50 12.18
CA ALA A 155 12.13 -2.63 12.59
C ALA A 155 12.49 -3.92 11.83
N TYR A 156 12.68 -3.84 10.50
CA TYR A 156 13.15 -4.99 9.71
C TYR A 156 14.55 -5.47 10.14
N GLY A 157 15.46 -4.54 10.47
CA GLY A 157 16.79 -4.88 10.98
C GLY A 157 16.74 -5.64 12.30
N GLN A 158 15.85 -5.24 13.22
CA GLN A 158 15.60 -5.98 14.47
C GLN A 158 15.02 -7.36 14.20
N ALA A 159 14.07 -7.48 13.25
CA ALA A 159 13.49 -8.76 12.87
C ALA A 159 14.56 -9.70 12.26
N LEU A 160 15.42 -9.19 11.37
CA LEU A 160 16.51 -9.95 10.74
C LEU A 160 17.55 -10.41 11.76
N ALA A 161 17.80 -9.63 12.82
CA ALA A 161 18.67 -10.05 13.92
C ALA A 161 18.10 -11.23 14.72
N ILE A 162 16.77 -11.40 14.74
CA ILE A 162 16.10 -12.54 15.38
C ILE A 162 16.06 -13.75 14.43
N GLU A 163 15.81 -13.51 13.15
CA GLU A 163 15.75 -14.54 12.09
C GLU A 163 16.77 -14.28 10.97
N PRO A 164 18.08 -14.54 11.22
CA PRO A 164 19.10 -14.35 10.19
C PRO A 164 18.86 -15.24 8.97
N GLY A 165 19.06 -14.69 7.77
CA GLY A 165 18.86 -15.41 6.50
C GLY A 165 17.40 -15.53 6.06
N SER A 166 16.48 -14.79 6.69
CA SER A 166 15.09 -14.70 6.24
C SER A 166 15.00 -13.91 4.94
N ALA A 167 14.81 -14.63 3.82
CA ALA A 167 14.68 -14.04 2.49
C ALA A 167 13.56 -12.98 2.40
N ASP A 168 12.45 -13.16 3.15
CA ASP A 168 11.33 -12.22 3.18
C ASP A 168 11.74 -10.87 3.81
N ILE A 169 12.51 -10.91 4.90
CA ILE A 169 12.99 -9.70 5.60
C ILE A 169 14.09 -9.02 4.79
N GLU A 170 15.01 -9.80 4.22
CA GLU A 170 16.06 -9.30 3.34
C GLU A 170 15.47 -8.62 2.09
N GLN A 171 14.43 -9.21 1.50
CA GLN A 171 13.72 -8.59 0.37
C GLN A 171 13.07 -7.26 0.79
N ARG A 172 12.47 -7.17 1.98
CA ARG A 172 11.90 -5.91 2.48
C ARG A 172 12.96 -4.83 2.67
N LEU A 173 14.13 -5.20 3.17
CA LEU A 173 15.27 -4.29 3.32
C LEU A 173 15.89 -3.90 1.96
N ALA A 174 15.85 -4.78 0.96
CA ALA A 174 16.36 -4.50 -0.38
C ALA A 174 15.51 -3.46 -1.13
N VAL A 175 14.24 -3.27 -0.76
CA VAL A 175 13.41 -2.19 -1.32
C VAL A 175 14.03 -0.84 -0.92
N PRO A 176 14.44 0.00 -1.89
CA PRO A 176 14.99 1.30 -1.58
C PRO A 176 13.90 2.24 -1.03
N PRO A 177 14.28 3.21 -0.17
CA PRO A 177 13.35 4.24 0.25
C PRO A 177 12.74 4.94 -0.97
N PRO A 178 11.48 5.38 -0.88
CA PRO A 178 10.89 6.20 -1.93
C PRO A 178 11.73 7.48 -2.11
N ARG A 179 12.20 7.74 -3.34
CA ARG A 179 13.08 8.88 -3.63
C ARG A 179 12.42 10.19 -3.24
N LYS A 180 13.00 10.93 -2.28
CA LYS A 180 12.44 12.21 -1.84
C LYS A 180 12.42 13.26 -2.95
N TRP A 181 13.40 13.23 -3.84
CA TRP A 181 13.53 14.19 -4.93
C TRP A 181 13.21 13.56 -6.29
N ARG A 182 12.51 14.32 -7.15
CA ARG A 182 12.33 14.01 -8.58
C ARG A 182 12.67 15.25 -9.39
N LEU A 183 13.53 15.08 -10.39
CA LEU A 183 13.85 16.08 -11.40
C LEU A 183 13.10 15.71 -12.68
N ASP A 184 12.34 16.67 -13.20
CA ASP A 184 11.56 16.54 -14.43
C ASP A 184 12.11 17.57 -15.45
N LEU A 185 12.58 17.12 -16.60
CA LEU A 185 13.06 17.98 -17.69
C LEU A 185 12.21 17.74 -18.92
N GLY A 186 11.79 18.81 -19.59
CA GLY A 186 10.98 18.74 -20.80
C GLY A 186 11.42 19.77 -21.83
N ASN A 187 11.33 19.42 -23.10
CA ASN A 187 11.57 20.33 -24.21
C ASN A 187 10.58 20.00 -25.34
N GLU A 188 9.98 21.03 -25.92
CA GLU A 188 9.10 20.98 -27.06
C GLU A 188 9.61 21.99 -28.09
N VAL A 189 9.60 21.61 -29.36
CA VAL A 189 9.97 22.47 -30.49
C VAL A 189 8.92 22.27 -31.57
N SER A 190 8.50 23.36 -32.21
CA SER A 190 7.57 23.35 -33.32
C SER A 190 8.01 24.38 -34.35
N ASP A 191 8.08 23.96 -35.62
CA ASP A 191 8.28 24.85 -36.75
C ASP A 191 6.92 25.36 -37.21
N LEU A 192 6.72 26.68 -37.23
CA LEU A 192 5.46 27.28 -37.64
C LEU A 192 5.47 27.53 -39.15
N THR A 193 4.39 27.12 -39.82
CA THR A 193 4.17 27.43 -41.23
C THR A 193 4.04 28.95 -41.45
N ASP A 194 4.15 29.36 -42.72
CA ASP A 194 3.98 30.75 -43.15
C ASP A 194 5.06 31.73 -42.63
N GLY A 195 6.24 31.22 -42.28
CA GLY A 195 7.40 32.05 -41.92
C GLY A 195 7.31 32.69 -40.53
N LEU A 196 6.46 32.16 -39.66
CA LEU A 196 6.28 32.63 -38.28
C LEU A 196 7.43 32.21 -37.34
N GLY A 197 8.37 31.39 -37.84
CA GLY A 197 9.56 30.93 -37.13
C GLY A 197 9.30 29.76 -36.19
N ASP A 198 10.29 29.44 -35.36
CA ASP A 198 10.21 28.33 -34.42
C ASP A 198 9.56 28.74 -33.09
N TRP A 199 8.71 27.88 -32.55
CA TRP A 199 8.30 27.89 -31.16
C TRP A 199 9.13 26.88 -30.38
N THR A 200 9.67 27.30 -29.24
CA THR A 200 10.29 26.39 -28.26
C THR A 200 9.63 26.52 -26.89
N ASP A 201 9.56 25.39 -26.18
CA ASP A 201 9.10 25.33 -24.80
C ASP A 201 10.04 24.42 -24.01
N SER A 202 10.78 24.98 -23.07
CA SER A 202 11.70 24.23 -22.21
C SER A 202 11.24 24.32 -20.78
N SER A 203 11.35 23.23 -20.03
CA SER A 203 10.99 23.27 -18.63
C SER A 203 11.89 22.39 -17.77
N ALA A 204 12.10 22.86 -16.54
CA ALA A 204 12.78 22.13 -15.50
C ALA A 204 11.94 22.20 -14.23
N GLY A 205 11.60 21.03 -13.68
CA GLY A 205 10.81 20.86 -12.47
C GLY A 205 11.58 20.08 -11.41
N LEU A 206 11.47 20.50 -10.16
CA LEU A 206 11.99 19.79 -9.01
C LEU A 206 10.84 19.53 -8.03
N SER A 207 10.61 18.26 -7.71
CA SER A 207 9.60 17.84 -6.75
C SER A 207 10.26 17.26 -5.50
N TYR A 208 9.73 17.60 -4.33
CA TYR A 208 10.11 17.05 -3.03
C TYR A 208 8.91 16.38 -2.35
N ARG A 209 9.05 15.10 -2.02
CA ARG A 209 8.06 14.35 -1.24
C ARG A 209 8.24 14.65 0.25
N LEU A 210 7.34 15.47 0.81
CA LEU A 210 7.31 15.81 2.24
C LEU A 210 6.83 14.62 3.09
N SER A 211 5.83 13.87 2.59
CA SER A 211 5.24 12.69 3.22
C SER A 211 4.71 11.75 2.11
N PRO A 212 4.23 10.52 2.42
CA PRO A 212 3.60 9.67 1.38
C PRO A 212 2.45 10.34 0.64
N GLN A 213 1.76 11.27 1.32
CA GLN A 213 0.58 11.92 0.80
C GLN A 213 0.86 13.31 0.24
N THR A 214 1.97 13.96 0.60
CA THR A 214 2.22 15.36 0.27
C THR A 214 3.50 15.51 -0.55
N THR A 215 3.38 16.13 -1.72
CA THR A 215 4.50 16.53 -2.57
C THR A 215 4.44 18.02 -2.82
N ILE A 216 5.57 18.69 -2.69
CA ILE A 216 5.74 20.07 -3.15
C ILE A 216 6.60 20.05 -4.40
N SER A 217 6.29 20.90 -5.37
CA SER A 217 7.09 21.03 -6.58
C SER A 217 7.23 22.48 -7.01
N GLY A 218 8.38 22.76 -7.62
CA GLY A 218 8.65 24.00 -8.32
C GLY A 218 9.00 23.68 -9.76
N ARG A 219 8.49 24.46 -10.71
CA ARG A 219 8.78 24.30 -12.13
C ARG A 219 9.10 25.65 -12.76
N THR A 220 10.16 25.71 -13.54
CA THR A 220 10.45 26.83 -14.41
C THR A 220 10.15 26.42 -15.84
N ARG A 221 9.47 27.29 -16.59
CA ARG A 221 9.16 27.14 -18.01
C ARG A 221 9.73 28.34 -18.76
N LEU A 222 10.49 28.08 -19.82
CA LEU A 222 10.99 29.05 -20.77
C LEU A 222 10.27 28.79 -22.08
N ALA A 223 9.41 29.72 -22.49
CA ALA A 223 8.69 29.62 -23.76
C ALA A 223 9.16 30.72 -24.69
N THR A 224 9.56 30.39 -25.92
CA THR A 224 9.93 31.37 -26.95
C THR A 224 8.95 31.28 -28.11
N ARG A 225 8.20 32.35 -28.37
CA ARG A 225 7.22 32.47 -29.46
C ARG A 225 7.30 33.83 -30.10
N PHE A 226 7.18 33.90 -31.43
CA PHE A 226 7.13 35.16 -32.19
C PHE A 226 8.32 36.10 -31.91
N GLY A 227 9.50 35.54 -31.61
CA GLY A 227 10.71 36.31 -31.26
C GLY A 227 10.79 36.78 -29.80
N ASN A 228 9.75 36.54 -28.99
CA ASN A 228 9.68 36.89 -27.58
C ASN A 228 9.91 35.66 -26.70
N THR A 229 10.43 35.86 -25.48
CA THR A 229 10.68 34.76 -24.54
C THR A 229 10.14 35.09 -23.16
N ASP A 230 9.19 34.27 -22.72
CA ASP A 230 8.60 34.35 -21.39
C ASP A 230 9.21 33.30 -20.46
N VAL A 231 9.47 33.70 -19.21
CA VAL A 231 9.95 32.82 -18.14
C VAL A 231 8.89 32.73 -17.06
N GLN A 232 8.24 31.57 -16.95
CA GLN A 232 7.25 31.30 -15.92
C GLN A 232 7.84 30.44 -14.80
N ILE A 233 7.55 30.81 -13.56
CA ILE A 233 7.89 30.04 -12.36
C ILE A 233 6.58 29.61 -11.71
N GLU A 234 6.43 28.31 -11.48
CA GLU A 234 5.27 27.68 -10.86
C GLU A 234 5.68 27.00 -9.55
N GLY A 235 4.88 27.18 -8.51
CA GLY A 235 4.90 26.38 -7.30
C GLY A 235 3.60 25.59 -7.17
N ARG A 236 3.70 24.32 -6.77
CA ARG A 236 2.56 23.41 -6.65
C ARG A 236 2.67 22.55 -5.40
N VAL A 237 1.52 22.28 -4.79
CA VAL A 237 1.38 21.34 -3.67
C VAL A 237 0.34 20.30 -4.05
N ASP A 238 0.73 19.03 -4.03
CA ASP A 238 -0.12 17.87 -4.26
C ASP A 238 -0.38 17.17 -2.93
N GLN A 239 -1.64 16.82 -2.67
CA GLN A 239 -2.09 16.15 -1.45
C GLN A 239 -3.01 14.96 -1.80
N ALA A 240 -2.61 13.75 -1.41
CA ALA A 240 -3.49 12.60 -1.36
C ALA A 240 -4.26 12.60 -0.04
N PHE A 241 -5.58 12.40 -0.11
CA PHE A 241 -6.44 12.26 1.08
C PHE A 241 -6.82 10.81 1.32
N SER A 242 -6.84 10.01 0.25
CA SER A 242 -7.00 8.56 0.28
C SER A 242 -6.29 7.93 -0.93
N PRO A 243 -6.18 6.59 -0.99
CA PRO A 243 -5.68 5.92 -2.20
C PRO A 243 -6.49 6.22 -3.47
N ALA A 244 -7.75 6.64 -3.32
CA ALA A 244 -8.66 6.91 -4.42
C ALA A 244 -8.93 8.41 -4.65
N PHE A 245 -8.39 9.31 -3.81
CA PHE A 245 -8.68 10.74 -3.92
C PHE A 245 -7.45 11.59 -3.58
N SER A 246 -7.12 12.49 -4.50
CA SER A 246 -6.09 13.51 -4.34
C SER A 246 -6.54 14.85 -4.88
N ALA A 247 -5.93 15.92 -4.39
CA ALA A 247 -6.08 17.26 -4.94
C ALA A 247 -4.75 17.99 -4.94
N TYR A 248 -4.69 19.08 -5.70
CA TYR A 248 -3.54 19.95 -5.73
C TYR A 248 -3.96 21.41 -5.83
N ALA A 249 -3.04 22.28 -5.47
CA ALA A 249 -3.10 23.71 -5.77
C ALA A 249 -1.78 24.16 -6.37
N LEU A 250 -1.83 25.11 -7.29
CA LEU A 250 -0.67 25.74 -7.91
C LEU A 250 -0.83 27.25 -8.00
N ALA A 251 0.30 27.93 -8.00
CA ALA A 251 0.41 29.33 -8.38
C ALA A 251 1.61 29.49 -9.30
N ALA A 252 1.47 30.28 -10.35
CA ALA A 252 2.56 30.61 -11.25
C ALA A 252 2.64 32.12 -11.48
N ALA A 253 3.83 32.61 -11.79
CA ALA A 253 4.08 33.98 -12.18
C ALA A 253 5.05 34.03 -13.36
N THR A 254 4.82 34.98 -14.26
CA THR A 254 5.66 35.25 -15.42
C THR A 254 6.03 36.74 -15.37
N PRO A 255 7.21 37.09 -14.85
CA PRO A 255 7.70 38.47 -14.92
C PRO A 255 7.81 38.91 -16.38
N ASP A 256 7.43 40.16 -16.66
CA ASP A 256 7.54 40.78 -17.98
C ASP A 256 6.91 39.94 -19.12
N ALA A 257 5.75 39.33 -18.85
CA ALA A 257 5.10 38.42 -19.80
C ALA A 257 4.64 39.11 -21.09
N ASP A 258 5.09 38.57 -22.23
CA ASP A 258 4.65 38.97 -23.57
C ASP A 258 3.41 38.18 -24.02
N PHE A 259 3.28 36.90 -23.67
CA PHE A 259 2.20 36.04 -24.16
C PHE A 259 1.70 34.96 -23.18
N LEU A 260 2.47 34.59 -22.16
CA LEU A 260 2.01 33.78 -21.04
C LEU A 260 1.21 34.65 -20.06
N ALA A 261 0.46 33.99 -19.17
CA ALA A 261 -0.22 34.68 -18.09
C ALA A 261 0.81 35.32 -17.14
N ARG A 262 0.57 36.58 -16.74
CA ARG A 262 1.37 37.30 -15.73
C ARG A 262 1.35 36.55 -14.40
N TYR A 263 0.19 36.04 -14.02
CA TYR A 263 0.05 35.07 -12.95
C TYR A 263 -1.08 34.09 -13.22
N SER A 264 -0.95 32.91 -12.65
CA SER A 264 -1.94 31.84 -12.72
C SER A 264 -2.21 31.32 -11.32
N LEU A 265 -3.48 31.07 -11.00
CA LEU A 265 -3.89 30.32 -9.81
C LEU A 265 -4.69 29.12 -10.26
N GLY A 266 -4.35 27.94 -9.76
CA GLY A 266 -5.02 26.71 -10.16
C GLY A 266 -5.23 25.76 -8.99
N ALA A 267 -6.27 24.95 -9.11
CA ALA A 267 -6.49 23.80 -8.25
C ALA A 267 -7.14 22.69 -9.07
N GLY A 268 -6.84 21.45 -8.71
CA GLY A 268 -7.46 20.31 -9.34
C GLY A 268 -7.60 19.13 -8.40
N ALA A 269 -8.43 18.19 -8.80
CA ALA A 269 -8.77 17.02 -8.01
C ALA A 269 -8.92 15.79 -8.90
N SER A 270 -8.53 14.63 -8.35
CA SER A 270 -8.53 13.35 -9.03
C SER A 270 -9.21 12.30 -8.17
N TRP A 271 -10.16 11.57 -8.75
CA TRP A 271 -10.85 10.45 -8.13
C TRP A 271 -10.64 9.17 -8.93
N GLN A 272 -10.05 8.15 -8.31
CA GLN A 272 -10.00 6.82 -8.88
C GLN A 272 -11.41 6.20 -8.85
N VAL A 273 -12.00 6.04 -10.04
CA VAL A 273 -13.36 5.52 -10.23
C VAL A 273 -13.38 4.04 -10.58
N VAL A 274 -12.26 3.50 -11.10
CA VAL A 274 -12.10 2.06 -11.33
C VAL A 274 -10.77 1.60 -10.74
N ALA A 275 -10.82 0.56 -9.90
CA ALA A 275 -9.64 -0.07 -9.35
C ALA A 275 -8.81 -0.78 -10.43
N PRO A 276 -7.48 -0.82 -10.30
CA PRO A 276 -6.63 -1.50 -11.26
C PRO A 276 -7.01 -2.98 -11.38
N ALA A 277 -7.14 -3.46 -12.62
CA ALA A 277 -7.40 -4.85 -12.94
C ALA A 277 -6.23 -5.43 -13.74
N LYS A 278 -6.17 -6.75 -13.91
CA LYS A 278 -5.10 -7.38 -14.72
C LYS A 278 -5.01 -6.86 -16.16
N ALA A 279 -6.11 -6.33 -16.70
CA ALA A 279 -6.22 -5.91 -18.10
C ALA A 279 -5.98 -4.41 -18.34
N PHE A 280 -6.08 -3.56 -17.32
CA PHE A 280 -5.94 -2.10 -17.46
C PHE A 280 -5.63 -1.44 -16.11
N GLY A 281 -5.00 -0.26 -16.17
CA GLY A 281 -4.64 0.54 -15.00
C GLY A 281 -5.86 1.09 -14.25
N PRO A 282 -5.65 1.83 -13.15
CA PRO A 282 -6.75 2.54 -12.51
C PRO A 282 -7.33 3.58 -13.48
N VAL A 283 -8.65 3.73 -13.49
CA VAL A 283 -9.30 4.83 -14.21
C VAL A 283 -9.62 5.93 -13.21
N SER A 284 -9.23 7.16 -13.53
CA SER A 284 -9.47 8.35 -12.72
C SER A 284 -10.27 9.40 -13.48
N LEU A 285 -11.20 10.03 -12.76
CA LEU A 285 -11.87 11.26 -13.18
C LEU A 285 -11.12 12.45 -12.59
N ASN A 286 -10.84 13.44 -13.41
CA ASN A 286 -10.09 14.63 -13.01
C ASN A 286 -10.92 15.89 -13.31
N ILE A 287 -10.74 16.90 -12.47
CA ILE A 287 -11.21 18.25 -12.73
C ILE A 287 -10.10 19.23 -12.37
N ASP A 288 -9.81 20.15 -13.28
CA ASP A 288 -8.87 21.25 -13.07
C ASP A 288 -9.60 22.57 -13.25
N ALA A 289 -9.40 23.50 -12.32
CA ALA A 289 -9.84 24.88 -12.43
C ALA A 289 -8.60 25.78 -12.39
N ARG A 290 -8.48 26.68 -13.37
CA ARG A 290 -7.36 27.62 -13.48
C ARG A 290 -7.87 29.00 -13.83
N TYR A 291 -7.38 30.01 -13.13
CA TYR A 291 -7.51 31.41 -13.47
C TYR A 291 -6.15 31.91 -13.98
N ASP A 292 -6.15 32.52 -15.15
CA ASP A 292 -4.99 33.09 -15.83
C ASP A 292 -5.21 34.58 -16.08
N ASP A 293 -4.30 35.42 -15.57
CA ASP A 293 -4.32 36.87 -15.78
C ASP A 293 -3.31 37.25 -16.86
N PHE A 294 -3.80 37.82 -17.95
CA PHE A 294 -3.00 38.35 -19.06
C PHE A 294 -2.99 39.88 -19.01
N ALA A 295 -2.23 40.50 -19.92
CA ALA A 295 -2.06 41.95 -19.96
C ALA A 295 -3.40 42.71 -20.01
N ASP A 296 -4.33 42.20 -20.82
CA ASP A 296 -5.58 42.84 -21.23
C ASP A 296 -6.84 42.07 -20.82
N THR A 297 -6.70 40.86 -20.28
CA THR A 297 -7.85 39.99 -19.97
C THR A 297 -7.55 38.99 -18.85
N GLY A 298 -8.61 38.48 -18.22
CA GLY A 298 -8.56 37.35 -17.31
C GLY A 298 -9.35 36.17 -17.87
N VAL A 299 -8.78 34.97 -17.83
CA VAL A 299 -9.40 33.74 -18.35
C VAL A 299 -9.59 32.76 -17.20
N THR A 300 -10.81 32.25 -17.05
CA THR A 300 -11.09 31.12 -16.15
C THR A 300 -11.38 29.89 -16.99
N THR A 301 -10.62 28.82 -16.76
CA THR A 301 -10.77 27.53 -17.43
C THR A 301 -11.19 26.49 -16.40
N VAL A 302 -12.19 25.66 -16.76
CA VAL A 302 -12.55 24.46 -16.01
C VAL A 302 -12.49 23.28 -16.97
N SER A 303 -11.61 22.32 -16.68
CA SER A 303 -11.28 21.21 -17.56
C SER A 303 -11.54 19.88 -16.86
N PRO A 304 -12.68 19.21 -17.15
CA PRO A 304 -12.89 17.82 -16.76
C PRO A 304 -12.20 16.89 -17.78
N TRP A 305 -11.56 15.82 -17.30
CA TRP A 305 -10.95 14.81 -18.16
C TRP A 305 -10.82 13.45 -17.46
N VAL A 306 -10.53 12.40 -18.23
CA VAL A 306 -10.39 11.02 -17.74
C VAL A 306 -8.99 10.52 -18.03
N GLN A 307 -8.40 9.82 -17.06
CA GLN A 307 -7.13 9.10 -17.19
C GLN A 307 -7.38 7.61 -17.00
N GLY A 308 -6.74 6.74 -17.79
CA GLY A 308 -6.83 5.28 -17.65
C GLY A 308 -5.62 4.56 -18.24
#